data_AF-A0A9P1PUG1-F1
#
_entry.id   AF-A0A9P1PUG1-F1
#
_cell.length_a   1.000
_cell.length_b   1.000
_cell.length_c   1.000
_cell.angle_alpha   90.00
_cell.angle_beta   90.00
_cell.angle_gamma   90.00
#
_symmetry.space_group_name_H-M   'P 1'
#
loop_
_entity.id
_entity.type
_entity.pdbx_description
1 polymer ?
#
loop_
_entity_poly.entity_id
_entity_poly.type
_entity_poly.pdbx_seq_one_letter_code
_entity_poly.pdbx_strand_id
1 'polypeptide(L)'
;MKRCPRKEPATATGFVRWEGVTNGIEVPAGRVIQRDDLQEYTTTAAVTAVAGVLRVPVICSVAGTLGNTDDGIGMVLTQPINGLPSSAAADSIEGGTDVESVDEWRARIIERWYYTPQGGADGDYIIWAKEVPGVTRAWTYRHWMGAGTVGVMVANSNLENPIPDNAVVTATREHILPLAPVAGASLYILAPVAKVVPFHICLTPDTPEVRYAVIAELRALFLRDGVPGGTLDHSRISEAISIATGEYKHVLVSPTDDIPLAATELPIVGDLTWT
;
A
#
# COMPACT_ATOMS: atom_id res chain seq x y z
N MET A 1 19.96 12.25 21.76
CA MET A 1 20.18 12.49 20.30
C MET A 1 18.93 12.05 19.58
N LYS A 2 18.33 12.90 18.74
CA LYS A 2 17.17 12.50 17.92
C LYS A 2 17.65 11.40 16.96
N ARG A 3 17.07 10.20 17.05
CA ARG A 3 17.39 9.06 16.18
C ARG A 3 16.35 8.96 15.08
N CYS A 4 16.78 8.69 13.86
CA CYS A 4 15.95 8.42 12.70
C CYS A 4 16.69 7.37 11.85
N PRO A 5 16.69 6.09 12.27
CA PRO A 5 17.33 5.03 11.51
C PRO A 5 16.64 4.87 10.15
N ARG A 6 17.40 4.54 9.11
CA ARG A 6 16.84 4.23 7.78
C ARG A 6 15.96 2.98 7.89
N LYS A 7 14.84 2.93 7.17
CA LYS A 7 14.02 1.72 7.17
C LYS A 7 14.71 0.63 6.35
N GLU A 8 14.87 -0.51 6.99
CA GLU A 8 15.31 -1.73 6.35
C GLU A 8 14.18 -2.31 5.49
N PRO A 9 14.51 -3.12 4.46
CA PRO A 9 13.49 -3.78 3.65
C PRO A 9 12.68 -4.79 4.49
N ALA A 10 11.42 -5.00 4.11
CA ALA A 10 10.50 -5.95 4.73
C ALA A 10 10.16 -7.08 3.76
N THR A 11 9.96 -8.29 4.29
CA THR A 11 9.53 -9.46 3.52
C THR A 11 8.03 -9.49 3.36
N ALA A 12 7.56 -9.86 2.17
CA ALA A 12 6.15 -10.07 1.92
C ALA A 12 5.62 -11.31 2.68
N THR A 13 4.39 -11.24 3.15
CA THR A 13 3.70 -12.33 3.85
C THR A 13 2.29 -12.49 3.29
N GLY A 14 1.76 -13.70 3.33
CA GLY A 14 0.44 -13.96 2.79
C GLY A 14 0.13 -15.44 2.83
N PHE A 15 -0.67 -15.89 1.88
CA PHE A 15 -1.09 -17.28 1.82
C PHE A 15 -0.91 -17.86 0.42
N VAL A 16 -0.72 -19.18 0.38
CA VAL A 16 -0.80 -19.98 -0.85
C VAL A 16 -1.91 -20.98 -0.67
N ARG A 17 -2.75 -21.13 -1.70
CA ARG A 17 -3.90 -22.03 -1.68
C ARG A 17 -3.82 -23.16 -2.70
N TRP A 18 -4.44 -24.27 -2.32
CA TRP A 18 -4.81 -25.38 -3.20
C TRP A 18 -6.31 -25.64 -3.08
N GLU A 19 -6.92 -25.95 -4.22
CA GLU A 19 -8.33 -26.28 -4.34
C GLU A 19 -8.50 -27.72 -4.84
N GLY A 20 -9.60 -28.37 -4.44
CA GLY A 20 -9.89 -29.75 -4.84
C GLY A 20 -8.96 -30.80 -4.24
N VAL A 21 -8.31 -30.49 -3.11
CA VAL A 21 -7.34 -31.40 -2.46
C VAL A 21 -8.02 -32.41 -1.54
N THR A 22 -7.44 -33.60 -1.42
CA THR A 22 -7.93 -34.62 -0.48
C THR A 22 -7.75 -34.12 0.96
N ASN A 23 -8.79 -34.28 1.79
CA ASN A 23 -8.73 -33.90 3.21
C ASN A 23 -7.67 -34.73 3.97
N GLY A 24 -7.06 -34.11 4.99
CA GLY A 24 -6.07 -34.78 5.85
C GLY A 24 -4.64 -34.76 5.33
N ILE A 25 -4.39 -34.15 4.16
CA ILE A 25 -3.03 -33.86 3.69
C ILE A 25 -2.49 -32.67 4.50
N GLU A 26 -1.30 -32.81 5.07
CA GLU A 26 -0.62 -31.76 5.82
C GLU A 26 0.55 -31.17 5.03
N VAL A 27 0.63 -29.85 4.99
CA VAL A 27 1.83 -29.10 4.61
C VAL A 27 2.50 -28.63 5.90
N PRO A 28 3.69 -29.15 6.26
CA PRO A 28 4.41 -28.69 7.44
C PRO A 28 5.04 -27.32 7.21
N ALA A 29 5.41 -26.63 8.30
CA ALA A 29 6.22 -25.42 8.22
C ALA A 29 7.62 -25.72 7.61
N GLY A 30 8.25 -24.71 7.02
CA GLY A 30 9.56 -24.82 6.38
C GLY A 30 9.58 -25.39 4.96
N ARG A 31 8.42 -25.57 4.29
CA ARG A 31 8.37 -25.95 2.88
C ARG A 31 8.55 -24.76 1.97
N VAL A 32 9.29 -24.96 0.89
CA VAL A 32 9.59 -23.93 -0.10
C VAL A 32 8.62 -24.05 -1.26
N ILE A 33 8.01 -22.93 -1.61
CA ILE A 33 7.12 -22.72 -2.73
C ILE A 33 7.76 -21.65 -3.60
N GLN A 34 7.72 -21.82 -4.91
CA GLN A 34 8.44 -20.97 -5.85
C GLN A 34 7.47 -20.41 -6.90
N ARG A 35 7.64 -19.13 -7.23
CA ARG A 35 6.98 -18.46 -8.36
C ARG A 35 7.78 -18.68 -9.65
N ASP A 36 7.17 -18.42 -10.80
CA ASP A 36 7.78 -18.62 -12.12
C ASP A 36 9.10 -17.85 -12.34
N ASP A 37 9.26 -16.69 -11.71
CA ASP A 37 10.47 -15.86 -11.72
C ASP A 37 11.55 -16.27 -10.70
N LEU A 38 11.42 -17.48 -10.14
CA LEU A 38 12.30 -18.07 -9.14
C LEU A 38 12.21 -17.44 -7.74
N GLN A 39 11.26 -16.53 -7.49
CA GLN A 39 11.04 -15.99 -6.15
C GLN A 39 10.56 -17.11 -5.20
N GLU A 40 11.24 -17.27 -4.07
CA GLU A 40 10.94 -18.32 -3.08
C GLU A 40 10.14 -17.79 -1.89
N TYR A 41 9.21 -18.63 -1.44
CA TYR A 41 8.34 -18.42 -0.29
C TYR A 41 8.43 -19.64 0.63
N THR A 42 8.56 -19.41 1.93
CA THR A 42 8.64 -20.46 2.93
C THR A 42 7.35 -20.50 3.76
N THR A 43 6.76 -21.68 3.93
CA THR A 43 5.57 -21.87 4.78
C THR A 43 5.90 -21.64 6.25
N THR A 44 5.13 -20.80 6.95
CA THR A 44 5.45 -20.39 8.34
C THR A 44 4.75 -21.24 9.41
N ALA A 45 3.71 -21.98 9.05
CA ALA A 45 2.97 -22.85 9.95
C ALA A 45 2.55 -24.14 9.24
N ALA A 46 2.36 -25.21 10.03
CA ALA A 46 1.76 -26.44 9.53
C ALA A 46 0.25 -26.24 9.33
N VAL A 47 -0.29 -26.67 8.19
CA VAL A 47 -1.72 -26.61 7.90
C VAL A 47 -2.18 -27.90 7.25
N THR A 48 -3.33 -28.41 7.68
CA THR A 48 -3.97 -29.60 7.13
C THR A 48 -5.16 -29.23 6.26
N ALA A 49 -5.32 -29.92 5.13
CA ALA A 49 -6.42 -29.71 4.19
C ALA A 49 -7.77 -30.10 4.82
N VAL A 50 -8.75 -29.19 4.71
CA VAL A 50 -10.12 -29.38 5.23
C VAL A 50 -11.11 -28.92 4.16
N ALA A 51 -12.18 -29.71 3.96
CA ALA A 51 -13.25 -29.43 3.01
C ALA A 51 -12.77 -29.15 1.57
N GLY A 52 -11.71 -29.83 1.12
CA GLY A 52 -11.20 -29.67 -0.24
C GLY A 52 -10.32 -28.44 -0.47
N VAL A 53 -10.05 -27.65 0.57
CA VAL A 53 -9.26 -26.42 0.51
C VAL A 53 -8.08 -26.54 1.47
N LEU A 54 -6.91 -26.10 1.01
CA LEU A 54 -5.72 -25.97 1.82
C LEU A 54 -5.14 -24.58 1.63
N ARG A 55 -5.00 -23.82 2.72
CA ARG A 55 -4.53 -22.43 2.71
C ARG A 55 -3.39 -22.28 3.70
N VAL A 56 -2.17 -22.17 3.18
CA VAL A 56 -0.94 -22.23 3.98
C VAL A 56 -0.33 -20.84 4.10
N PRO A 57 -0.02 -20.34 5.31
CA PRO A 57 0.66 -19.06 5.46
C PRO A 57 2.12 -19.16 5.00
N VAL A 58 2.58 -18.15 4.29
CA VAL A 58 3.93 -18.08 3.72
C VAL A 58 4.60 -16.73 4.00
N ILE A 59 5.93 -16.74 3.99
CA ILE A 59 6.78 -15.56 4.02
C ILE A 59 7.77 -15.63 2.86
N CYS A 60 7.97 -14.51 2.15
CA CYS A 60 8.97 -14.41 1.09
C CYS A 60 10.38 -14.56 1.69
N SER A 61 11.23 -15.36 1.05
CA SER A 61 12.60 -15.60 1.51
C SER A 61 13.52 -14.38 1.36
N VAL A 62 13.14 -13.42 0.51
CA VAL A 62 13.90 -12.18 0.25
C VAL A 62 13.04 -10.97 0.59
N ALA A 63 13.61 -10.02 1.31
CA ALA A 63 12.95 -8.75 1.62
C ALA A 63 12.93 -7.83 0.40
N GLY A 64 11.84 -7.08 0.22
CA GLY A 64 11.65 -6.19 -0.92
C GLY A 64 10.28 -6.31 -1.57
N THR A 65 9.98 -5.37 -2.45
CA THR A 65 8.69 -5.29 -3.17
C THR A 65 8.50 -6.43 -4.18
N LEU A 66 9.60 -7.00 -4.70
CA LEU A 66 9.56 -8.13 -5.64
C LEU A 66 8.87 -9.38 -5.08
N GLY A 67 8.84 -9.54 -3.75
CA GLY A 67 8.14 -10.63 -3.08
C GLY A 67 6.62 -10.47 -3.03
N ASN A 68 6.07 -9.32 -3.41
CA ASN A 68 4.62 -9.15 -3.47
C ASN A 68 4.05 -9.93 -4.67
N THR A 69 2.91 -10.57 -4.47
CA THR A 69 2.25 -11.40 -5.49
C THR A 69 0.74 -11.25 -5.39
N ASP A 70 0.13 -10.90 -6.53
CA ASP A 70 -1.32 -10.81 -6.67
C ASP A 70 -2.00 -12.18 -6.51
N ASP A 71 -3.31 -12.13 -6.22
CA ASP A 71 -4.13 -13.33 -6.14
C ASP A 71 -4.14 -14.14 -7.45
N GLY A 72 -4.12 -15.47 -7.35
CA GLY A 72 -4.25 -16.38 -8.49
C GLY A 72 -2.98 -16.63 -9.28
N ILE A 73 -1.87 -15.95 -8.98
CA ILE A 73 -0.58 -16.20 -9.61
C ILE A 73 -0.11 -17.63 -9.30
N GLY A 74 0.30 -18.34 -10.35
CA GLY A 74 0.74 -19.74 -10.26
C GLY A 74 2.01 -19.90 -9.43
N MET A 75 1.98 -20.88 -8.54
CA MET A 75 3.07 -21.22 -7.62
C MET A 75 3.37 -22.72 -7.68
N VAL A 76 4.62 -23.09 -7.43
CA VAL A 76 5.06 -24.49 -7.49
C VAL A 76 5.78 -24.89 -6.20
N LEU A 77 5.32 -25.97 -5.58
CA LEU A 77 5.99 -26.59 -4.45
C LEU A 77 7.29 -27.28 -4.93
N THR A 78 8.45 -26.82 -4.44
CA THR A 78 9.76 -27.35 -4.86
C THR A 78 10.05 -28.73 -4.27
N GLN A 79 9.43 -29.04 -3.13
CA GLN A 79 9.52 -30.33 -2.45
C GLN A 79 8.14 -31.01 -2.44
N PRO A 80 7.86 -31.97 -3.35
CA PRO A 80 6.56 -32.61 -3.44
C PRO A 80 6.12 -33.25 -2.11
N ILE A 81 4.84 -33.10 -1.79
CA ILE A 81 4.18 -33.74 -0.65
C ILE A 81 3.25 -34.83 -1.20
N ASN A 82 3.31 -36.02 -0.61
CA ASN A 82 2.52 -37.15 -1.10
C ASN A 82 1.02 -36.83 -1.04
N GLY A 83 0.33 -37.02 -2.16
CA GLY A 83 -1.10 -36.73 -2.32
C GLY A 83 -1.46 -35.27 -2.60
N LEU A 84 -0.49 -34.33 -2.56
CA LEU A 84 -0.71 -32.92 -2.88
C LEU A 84 -0.17 -32.58 -4.28
N PRO A 85 -0.94 -31.91 -5.15
CA PRO A 85 -0.40 -31.41 -6.40
C PRO A 85 0.63 -30.30 -6.13
N SER A 86 1.76 -30.31 -6.85
CA SER A 86 2.78 -29.28 -6.67
C SER A 86 2.33 -27.90 -7.14
N SER A 87 1.35 -27.82 -8.05
CA SER A 87 0.77 -26.56 -8.50
C SER A 87 -0.16 -25.97 -7.44
N ALA A 88 0.07 -24.72 -7.10
CA ALA A 88 -0.72 -23.93 -6.17
C ALA A 88 -1.00 -22.54 -6.77
N ALA A 89 -1.83 -21.76 -6.10
CA ALA A 89 -2.02 -20.35 -6.43
C ALA A 89 -1.70 -19.48 -5.21
N ALA A 90 -1.12 -18.31 -5.45
CA ALA A 90 -1.04 -17.27 -4.43
C ALA A 90 -2.45 -16.85 -4.02
N ASP A 91 -2.64 -16.58 -2.74
CA ASP A 91 -3.86 -16.01 -2.17
C ASP A 91 -3.53 -14.65 -1.55
N SER A 92 -3.03 -13.75 -2.42
CA SER A 92 -2.36 -12.47 -2.10
C SER A 92 -1.16 -12.62 -1.14
N ILE A 93 0.00 -12.16 -1.59
CA ILE A 93 1.22 -12.09 -0.76
C ILE A 93 1.72 -10.65 -0.82
N GLU A 94 1.77 -9.98 0.32
CA GLU A 94 1.79 -8.52 0.40
C GLU A 94 2.69 -8.02 1.54
N GLY A 95 2.88 -6.71 1.66
CA GLY A 95 3.70 -6.09 2.71
C GLY A 95 5.22 -6.15 2.50
N GLY A 96 5.70 -6.66 1.37
CA GLY A 96 7.10 -6.56 0.97
C GLY A 96 7.45 -5.12 0.58
N THR A 97 8.50 -4.58 1.18
CA THR A 97 8.94 -3.19 0.93
C THR A 97 10.44 -3.11 0.77
N ASP A 98 10.90 -2.29 -0.17
CA ASP A 98 12.33 -2.07 -0.37
C ASP A 98 12.93 -1.22 0.74
N VAL A 99 14.27 -1.17 0.77
CA VAL A 99 15.00 -0.26 1.65
C VAL A 99 14.59 1.19 1.33
N GLU A 100 14.28 1.98 2.36
CA GLU A 100 13.86 3.39 2.22
C GLU A 100 14.87 4.16 1.36
N SER A 101 14.44 4.97 0.40
CA SER A 101 15.38 5.72 -0.45
C SER A 101 16.18 6.74 0.37
N VAL A 102 17.36 7.15 -0.12
CA VAL A 102 18.21 8.13 0.59
C VAL A 102 17.50 9.48 0.74
N ASP A 103 16.69 9.88 -0.25
CA ASP A 103 15.98 11.16 -0.23
C ASP A 103 14.79 11.13 0.74
N GLU A 104 14.01 10.04 0.79
CA GLU A 104 12.96 9.85 1.80
C GLU A 104 13.54 9.83 3.21
N TRP A 105 14.65 9.11 3.40
CA TRP A 105 15.33 9.05 4.69
C TRP A 105 15.82 10.44 5.12
N ARG A 106 16.41 11.22 4.20
CA ARG A 106 16.83 12.61 4.46
C ARG A 106 15.64 13.48 4.85
N ALA A 107 14.51 13.37 4.14
CA ALA A 107 13.30 14.13 4.46
C ALA A 107 12.80 13.80 5.88
N ARG A 108 12.79 12.53 6.28
CA ARG A 108 12.37 12.09 7.62
C ARG A 108 13.33 12.56 8.72
N ILE A 109 14.64 12.63 8.46
CA ILE A 109 15.62 13.23 9.37
C ILE A 109 15.31 14.72 9.60
N ILE A 110 15.05 15.47 8.52
CA ILE A 110 14.72 16.90 8.60
C ILE A 110 13.42 17.10 9.37
N GLU A 111 12.37 16.32 9.06
CA GLU A 111 11.08 16.35 9.76
C GLU A 111 11.26 16.09 11.26
N ARG A 112 12.02 15.04 11.63
CA ARG A 112 12.32 14.72 13.03
C ARG A 112 13.14 15.81 13.72
N TRP A 113 14.01 16.51 13.01
CA TRP A 113 14.79 17.60 13.58
C TRP A 113 13.92 18.82 13.86
N TYR A 114 13.03 19.17 12.94
CA TYR A 114 12.10 20.28 13.05
C TYR A 114 11.06 20.06 14.15
N TYR A 115 10.44 18.86 14.19
CA TYR A 115 9.42 18.54 15.19
C TYR A 115 10.04 17.99 16.48
N THR A 116 9.67 18.60 17.60
CA THR A 116 10.09 18.11 18.93
C THR A 116 9.01 17.16 19.46
N PRO A 117 9.34 15.92 19.84
CA PRO A 117 8.34 14.98 20.33
C PRO A 117 7.64 15.49 21.58
N GLN A 118 6.32 15.38 21.65
CA GLN A 118 5.50 15.92 22.76
C GLN A 118 4.81 14.83 23.58
N GLY A 119 5.10 13.55 23.30
CA GLY A 119 4.58 12.43 24.07
C GLY A 119 3.10 12.20 23.82
N GLY A 120 2.67 12.22 22.56
CA GLY A 120 1.30 11.90 22.14
C GLY A 120 0.52 13.07 21.53
N ALA A 121 1.20 14.09 21.01
CA ALA A 121 0.55 15.08 20.15
C ALA A 121 0.30 14.51 18.75
N ASP A 122 -0.53 15.15 17.93
CA ASP A 122 -0.86 14.67 16.58
C ASP A 122 0.39 14.38 15.74
N GLY A 123 1.38 15.27 15.76
CA GLY A 123 2.63 15.08 15.04
C GLY A 123 3.45 13.87 15.50
N ASP A 124 3.32 13.44 16.76
CA ASP A 124 4.01 12.24 17.26
C ASP A 124 3.48 10.99 16.57
N TYR A 125 2.15 10.84 16.47
CA TYR A 125 1.52 9.71 15.79
C TYR A 125 1.89 9.63 14.31
N ILE A 126 1.95 10.78 13.61
CA ILE A 126 2.38 10.84 12.21
C ILE A 126 3.83 10.36 12.08
N ILE A 127 4.74 10.85 12.94
CA ILE A 127 6.15 10.47 12.87
C ILE A 127 6.31 8.98 13.19
N TRP A 128 5.66 8.46 14.23
CA TRP A 128 5.73 7.06 14.59
C TRP A 128 5.18 6.16 13.48
N ALA A 129 4.06 6.53 12.85
CA ALA A 129 3.53 5.80 11.70
C ALA A 129 4.55 5.74 10.55
N LYS A 130 5.15 6.89 10.22
CA LYS A 130 6.20 6.99 9.19
C LYS A 130 7.51 6.30 9.56
N GLU A 131 7.68 5.70 10.74
CA GLU A 131 8.84 4.85 11.04
C GLU A 131 8.66 3.43 10.50
N VAL A 132 7.43 2.99 10.25
CA VAL A 132 7.12 1.63 9.78
C VAL A 132 7.42 1.50 8.28
N PRO A 133 8.09 0.42 7.83
CA PRO A 133 8.27 0.12 6.40
C PRO A 133 6.92 0.08 5.66
N GLY A 134 6.86 0.67 4.47
CA GLY A 134 5.64 0.77 3.68
C GLY A 134 4.73 1.97 4.02
N VAL A 135 5.03 2.74 5.08
CA VAL A 135 4.30 3.99 5.40
C VAL A 135 5.14 5.21 5.07
N THR A 136 4.71 6.03 4.12
CA THR A 136 5.40 7.29 3.78
C THR A 136 4.55 8.52 4.12
N ARG A 137 3.23 8.35 4.24
CA ARG A 137 2.25 9.41 4.55
C ARG A 137 1.36 8.94 5.71
N ALA A 138 0.99 9.87 6.59
CA ALA A 138 0.09 9.56 7.69
C ALA A 138 -0.68 10.82 8.14
N TRP A 139 -1.89 10.62 8.67
CA TRP A 139 -2.76 11.66 9.22
C TRP A 139 -3.36 11.20 10.54
N THR A 140 -3.46 12.13 11.50
CA THR A 140 -4.02 11.85 12.82
C THR A 140 -5.41 12.46 12.97
N TYR A 141 -6.33 11.67 13.51
CA TYR A 141 -7.70 12.05 13.81
C TYR A 141 -7.93 11.97 15.31
N ARG A 142 -8.25 13.10 15.92
CA ARG A 142 -8.64 13.15 17.32
C ARG A 142 -10.08 12.68 17.47
N HIS A 143 -10.35 11.93 18.54
CA HIS A 143 -11.70 11.48 18.90
C HIS A 143 -12.37 10.59 17.85
N TRP A 144 -11.59 9.79 17.13
CA TRP A 144 -12.05 8.95 16.03
C TRP A 144 -13.28 8.09 16.36
N MET A 145 -13.27 7.41 17.51
CA MET A 145 -14.40 6.66 18.07
C MET A 145 -14.90 7.28 19.39
N GLY A 146 -14.86 8.61 19.49
CA GLY A 146 -15.25 9.35 20.69
C GLY A 146 -14.09 9.79 21.57
N ALA A 147 -14.43 10.46 22.68
CA ALA A 147 -13.46 11.07 23.57
C ALA A 147 -12.39 10.07 24.06
N GLY A 148 -11.14 10.51 24.06
CA GLY A 148 -9.98 9.68 24.41
C GLY A 148 -9.40 8.87 23.25
N THR A 149 -10.11 8.61 22.16
CA THR A 149 -9.57 7.75 21.08
C THR A 149 -8.73 8.53 20.06
N VAL A 150 -7.76 7.85 19.45
CA VAL A 150 -6.94 8.40 18.36
C VAL A 150 -7.00 7.48 17.15
N GLY A 151 -7.36 8.06 16.01
CA GLY A 151 -7.24 7.42 14.69
C GLY A 151 -5.95 7.88 14.01
N VAL A 152 -5.23 6.95 13.39
CA VAL A 152 -4.08 7.26 12.53
C VAL A 152 -4.30 6.57 11.20
N MET A 153 -4.53 7.37 10.16
CA MET A 153 -4.59 6.83 8.81
C MET A 153 -3.20 6.79 8.21
N VAL A 154 -2.80 5.66 7.66
CA VAL A 154 -1.50 5.45 7.05
C VAL A 154 -1.62 5.24 5.55
N ALA A 155 -0.67 5.77 4.78
CA ALA A 155 -0.60 5.60 3.34
C ALA A 155 0.85 5.51 2.87
N ASN A 156 1.01 5.06 1.63
CA ASN A 156 2.28 5.08 0.93
C ASN A 156 2.26 6.16 -0.17
N SER A 157 3.41 6.38 -0.83
CA SER A 157 3.58 7.38 -1.90
C SER A 157 3.61 6.73 -3.29
N ASN A 158 3.16 5.48 -3.41
CA ASN A 158 3.00 4.82 -4.69
C ASN A 158 1.97 5.60 -5.52
N LEU A 159 2.36 5.93 -6.75
CA LEU A 159 1.58 6.76 -7.66
C LEU A 159 0.35 6.04 -8.24
N GLU A 160 0.33 4.71 -8.18
CA GLU A 160 -0.78 3.89 -8.66
C GLU A 160 -1.73 3.51 -7.52
N ASN A 161 -1.17 3.04 -6.41
CA ASN A 161 -1.95 2.61 -5.25
C ASN A 161 -1.36 3.12 -3.92
N PRO A 162 -1.86 4.26 -3.39
CA PRO A 162 -1.38 4.84 -2.14
C PRO A 162 -1.85 4.06 -0.89
N ILE A 163 -2.72 3.06 -1.04
CA ILE A 163 -3.33 2.32 0.06
C ILE A 163 -2.37 1.22 0.50
N PRO A 164 -1.96 1.21 1.78
CA PRO A 164 -1.08 0.18 2.29
C PRO A 164 -1.87 -1.06 2.68
N ASP A 165 -1.21 -2.21 2.57
CA ASP A 165 -1.80 -3.50 2.88
C ASP A 165 -2.10 -3.66 4.38
N ASN A 166 -2.98 -4.60 4.72
CA ASN A 166 -3.37 -4.83 6.10
C ASN A 166 -2.19 -5.30 6.99
N ALA A 167 -1.18 -5.93 6.41
CA ALA A 167 0.07 -6.28 7.09
C ALA A 167 0.79 -5.01 7.59
N VAL A 168 0.87 -3.98 6.75
CA VAL A 168 1.49 -2.69 7.10
C VAL A 168 0.67 -1.94 8.15
N VAL A 169 -0.67 -1.98 8.05
CA VAL A 169 -1.59 -1.42 9.06
C VAL A 169 -1.38 -2.09 10.43
N THR A 170 -1.24 -3.41 10.45
CA THR A 170 -1.02 -4.19 11.67
C THR A 170 0.36 -3.89 12.28
N ALA A 171 1.42 -3.91 11.46
CA ALA A 171 2.78 -3.56 11.90
C ALA A 171 2.84 -2.13 12.46
N THR A 172 2.13 -1.18 11.83
CA THR A 172 2.01 0.20 12.33
C THR A 172 1.35 0.25 13.69
N ARG A 173 0.27 -0.51 13.90
CA ARG A 173 -0.42 -0.58 15.19
C ARG A 173 0.53 -1.08 16.28
N GLU A 174 1.24 -2.17 16.02
CA GLU A 174 2.18 -2.78 16.96
C GLU A 174 3.35 -1.86 17.31
N HIS A 175 3.82 -1.07 16.33
CA HIS A 175 4.88 -0.09 16.53
C HIS A 175 4.44 1.11 17.39
N ILE A 176 3.25 1.64 17.14
CA ILE A 176 2.75 2.85 17.84
C ILE A 176 2.23 2.53 19.25
N LEU A 177 1.61 1.36 19.44
CA LEU A 177 0.97 0.98 20.70
C LEU A 177 1.85 1.18 21.96
N PRO A 178 3.15 0.78 21.99
CA PRO A 178 4.00 1.01 23.17
C PRO A 178 4.48 2.47 23.33
N LEU A 179 4.34 3.30 22.29
CA LEU A 179 4.74 4.71 22.29
C LEU A 179 3.60 5.65 22.71
N ALA A 180 2.36 5.24 22.44
CA ALA A 180 1.17 6.00 22.76
C ALA A 180 1.05 6.23 24.29
N PRO A 181 0.54 7.39 24.74
CA PRO A 181 0.40 7.69 26.16
C PRO A 181 -0.52 6.71 26.87
N VAL A 182 -0.12 6.22 28.05
CA VAL A 182 -0.90 5.28 28.86
C VAL A 182 -2.28 5.82 29.24
N ALA A 183 -2.41 7.14 29.37
CA ALA A 183 -3.66 7.82 29.72
C ALA A 183 -4.52 8.28 28.51
N GLY A 184 -4.06 8.03 27.27
CA GLY A 184 -4.74 8.39 26.01
C GLY A 184 -5.29 7.13 25.34
N ALA A 185 -6.60 7.10 25.09
CA ALA A 185 -7.36 5.90 24.80
C ALA A 185 -7.06 5.23 23.45
N SER A 186 -7.71 4.07 23.31
CA SER A 186 -7.75 3.18 22.16
C SER A 186 -7.21 3.78 20.86
N LEU A 187 -6.07 3.22 20.43
CA LEU A 187 -5.45 3.51 19.15
C LEU A 187 -6.17 2.75 18.04
N TYR A 188 -6.45 3.44 16.94
CA TYR A 188 -6.97 2.86 15.70
C TYR A 188 -6.03 3.23 14.56
N ILE A 189 -5.48 2.23 13.90
CA ILE A 189 -4.77 2.43 12.63
C ILE A 189 -5.70 2.00 11.52
N LEU A 190 -5.81 2.81 10.48
CA LEU A 190 -6.66 2.52 9.33
C LEU A 190 -5.91 2.79 8.03
N ALA A 191 -6.26 2.03 6.99
CA ALA A 191 -5.90 2.35 5.62
C ALA A 191 -6.92 3.36 5.03
N PRO A 192 -6.54 4.16 4.02
CA PRO A 192 -7.44 5.06 3.33
C PRO A 192 -8.43 4.26 2.47
N VAL A 193 -9.59 4.85 2.22
CA VAL A 193 -10.54 4.36 1.22
C VAL A 193 -10.16 4.95 -0.14
N ALA A 194 -10.03 4.11 -1.16
CA ALA A 194 -9.78 4.58 -2.53
C ALA A 194 -11.00 5.34 -3.05
N LYS A 195 -10.79 6.59 -3.45
CA LYS A 195 -11.72 7.31 -4.32
C LYS A 195 -11.25 7.19 -5.76
N VAL A 196 -11.83 6.25 -6.49
CA VAL A 196 -11.52 6.04 -7.92
C VAL A 196 -12.09 7.21 -8.73
N VAL A 197 -11.23 7.92 -9.45
CA VAL A 197 -11.62 9.05 -10.29
C VAL A 197 -11.45 8.67 -11.77
N PRO A 198 -12.55 8.36 -12.50
CA PRO A 198 -12.47 8.10 -13.93
C PRO A 198 -12.30 9.41 -14.73
N PHE A 199 -11.62 9.31 -15.87
CA PHE A 199 -11.35 10.44 -16.74
C PHE A 199 -11.85 10.22 -18.17
N HIS A 200 -12.36 11.30 -18.78
CA HIS A 200 -12.59 11.38 -20.22
C HIS A 200 -11.90 12.62 -20.76
N ILE A 201 -10.89 12.42 -21.61
CA ILE A 201 -9.99 13.48 -22.06
C ILE A 201 -9.85 13.40 -23.58
N CYS A 202 -10.11 14.51 -24.27
CA CYS A 202 -9.74 14.64 -25.67
C CYS A 202 -8.34 15.27 -25.76
N LEU A 203 -7.40 14.65 -26.48
CA LEU A 203 -6.04 15.13 -26.61
C LEU A 203 -5.72 15.62 -28.02
N THR A 204 -4.78 16.55 -28.12
CA THR A 204 -4.18 16.95 -29.39
C THR A 204 -2.70 17.25 -29.16
N PRO A 205 -1.76 16.50 -29.78
CA PRO A 205 -1.98 15.25 -30.51
C PRO A 205 -2.38 14.10 -29.57
N ASP A 206 -3.21 13.18 -30.08
CA ASP A 206 -3.60 11.98 -29.35
C ASP A 206 -2.70 10.79 -29.73
N THR A 207 -1.60 10.62 -28.99
CA THR A 207 -0.67 9.49 -29.18
C THR A 207 -0.47 8.71 -27.88
N PRO A 208 -0.06 7.43 -27.93
CA PRO A 208 0.22 6.63 -26.74
C PRO A 208 1.22 7.27 -25.78
N GLU A 209 2.24 7.96 -26.31
CA GLU A 209 3.27 8.63 -25.52
C GLU A 209 2.69 9.82 -24.74
N VAL A 210 1.84 10.64 -25.38
CA VAL A 210 1.18 11.77 -24.71
C VAL A 210 0.19 11.27 -23.66
N ARG A 211 -0.61 10.23 -23.98
CA ARG A 211 -1.52 9.60 -23.01
C ARG A 211 -0.77 9.10 -21.77
N TYR A 212 0.37 8.44 -21.96
CA TYR A 212 1.21 7.98 -20.85
C TYR A 212 1.73 9.14 -20.00
N ALA A 213 2.22 10.21 -20.63
CA ALA A 213 2.67 11.40 -19.92
C ALA A 213 1.54 12.06 -19.11
N VAL A 214 0.33 12.16 -19.68
CA VAL A 214 -0.85 12.69 -18.98
C VAL A 214 -1.21 11.84 -17.77
N ILE A 215 -1.20 10.51 -17.90
CA ILE A 215 -1.47 9.60 -16.77
C ILE A 215 -0.43 9.81 -15.66
N ALA A 216 0.85 9.96 -16.01
CA ALA A 216 1.91 10.20 -15.05
C ALA A 216 1.70 11.54 -14.29
N GLU A 217 1.34 12.62 -14.98
CA GLU A 217 1.05 13.91 -14.36
C GLU A 217 -0.20 13.88 -13.48
N LEU A 218 -1.27 13.18 -13.89
CA LEU A 218 -2.47 13.01 -13.07
C LEU A 218 -2.17 12.24 -11.77
N ARG A 219 -1.35 11.18 -11.85
CA ARG A 219 -0.91 10.44 -10.67
C ARG A 219 -0.03 11.29 -9.75
N ALA A 220 0.87 12.09 -10.32
CA ALA A 220 1.70 13.02 -9.56
C ALA A 220 0.86 14.11 -8.86
N LEU A 221 -0.16 14.65 -9.55
CA LEU A 221 -1.15 15.55 -8.98
C LEU A 221 -1.87 14.90 -7.80
N PHE A 222 -2.35 13.66 -7.94
CA PHE A 222 -3.08 12.96 -6.88
C PHE A 222 -2.21 12.70 -5.65
N LEU A 223 -0.91 12.42 -5.83
CA LEU A 223 0.02 12.32 -4.71
C LEU A 223 0.22 13.67 -4.00
N ARG A 224 0.31 14.77 -4.77
CA ARG A 224 0.61 16.11 -4.25
C ARG A 224 -0.60 16.79 -3.59
N ASP A 225 -1.73 16.81 -4.28
CA ASP A 225 -2.91 17.60 -3.89
C ASP A 225 -4.01 16.70 -3.29
N GLY A 226 -3.94 15.38 -3.50
CA GLY A 226 -4.85 14.41 -2.90
C GLY A 226 -4.58 14.22 -1.42
N VAL A 227 -5.28 14.99 -0.58
CA VAL A 227 -5.24 14.91 0.87
C VAL A 227 -6.62 14.55 1.46
N PRO A 228 -6.68 13.78 2.56
CA PRO A 228 -7.95 13.36 3.15
C PRO A 228 -8.77 14.55 3.64
N GLY A 229 -10.07 14.56 3.34
CA GLY A 229 -10.96 15.69 3.62
C GLY A 229 -10.74 16.92 2.72
N GLY A 230 -9.79 16.84 1.78
CA GLY A 230 -9.47 17.91 0.83
C GLY A 230 -10.42 17.95 -0.37
N THR A 231 -10.07 18.76 -1.35
CA THR A 231 -10.77 18.84 -2.64
C THR A 231 -9.74 18.86 -3.75
N LEU A 232 -9.96 18.07 -4.78
CA LEU A 232 -9.20 18.15 -6.02
C LEU A 232 -9.89 19.16 -6.94
N ASP A 233 -9.28 20.33 -7.08
CA ASP A 233 -9.83 21.39 -7.91
C ASP A 233 -9.73 21.00 -9.40
N HIS A 234 -10.83 21.16 -10.13
CA HIS A 234 -10.93 20.87 -11.56
C HIS A 234 -9.85 21.62 -12.36
N SER A 235 -9.56 22.87 -11.98
CA SER A 235 -8.52 23.67 -12.60
C SER A 235 -7.11 23.08 -12.44
N ARG A 236 -6.79 22.51 -11.25
CA ARG A 236 -5.51 21.83 -10.98
C ARG A 236 -5.37 20.53 -11.76
N ILE A 237 -6.49 19.84 -11.98
CA ILE A 237 -6.55 18.65 -12.85
C ILE A 237 -6.23 19.03 -14.29
N SER A 238 -6.89 20.05 -14.83
CA SER A 238 -6.61 20.53 -16.19
C SER A 238 -5.16 21.02 -16.35
N GLU A 239 -4.62 21.71 -15.35
CA GLU A 239 -3.21 22.12 -15.34
C GLU A 239 -2.25 20.92 -15.42
N ALA A 240 -2.51 19.86 -14.66
CA ALA A 240 -1.67 18.65 -14.71
C ALA A 240 -1.67 18.01 -16.11
N ILE A 241 -2.81 18.00 -16.80
CA ILE A 241 -2.91 17.51 -18.18
C ILE A 241 -2.08 18.41 -19.12
N SER A 242 -2.14 19.73 -18.96
CA SER A 242 -1.38 20.68 -19.79
C SER A 242 0.14 20.68 -19.58
N ILE A 243 0.63 20.19 -18.45
CA ILE A 243 2.07 20.07 -18.18
C ILE A 243 2.65 18.80 -18.83
N ALA A 244 1.80 17.84 -19.21
CA ALA A 244 2.22 16.58 -19.78
C ALA A 244 3.08 16.77 -21.04
N THR A 245 4.22 16.07 -21.07
CA THR A 245 5.16 16.19 -22.19
C THR A 245 4.50 15.77 -23.50
N GLY A 246 4.56 16.66 -24.50
CA GLY A 246 3.99 16.42 -25.82
C GLY A 246 2.50 16.77 -25.94
N GLU A 247 1.83 17.15 -24.85
CA GLU A 247 0.51 17.77 -24.91
C GLU A 247 0.63 19.16 -25.54
N TYR A 248 -0.33 19.50 -26.41
CA TYR A 248 -0.45 20.86 -26.97
C TYR A 248 -1.81 21.48 -26.64
N LYS A 249 -2.86 20.66 -26.65
CA LYS A 249 -4.21 21.04 -26.26
C LYS A 249 -4.97 19.82 -25.75
N HIS A 250 -5.82 20.02 -24.75
CA HIS A 250 -6.80 19.03 -24.31
C HIS A 250 -8.19 19.63 -24.14
N VAL A 251 -9.19 18.74 -24.04
CA VAL A 251 -10.51 19.03 -23.46
C VAL A 251 -10.76 17.99 -22.38
N LEU A 252 -10.88 18.45 -21.13
CA LEU A 252 -11.30 17.60 -20.02
C LEU A 252 -12.83 17.52 -20.04
N VAL A 253 -13.36 16.38 -20.46
CA VAL A 253 -14.82 16.15 -20.55
C VAL A 253 -15.38 15.63 -19.23
N SER A 254 -14.61 14.84 -18.50
CA SER A 254 -14.94 14.39 -17.14
C SER A 254 -13.64 14.15 -16.36
N PRO A 255 -13.58 14.52 -15.07
CA PRO A 255 -14.63 15.21 -14.26
C PRO A 255 -14.93 16.63 -14.75
N THR A 256 -16.15 17.13 -14.53
CA THR A 256 -16.59 18.50 -14.91
C THR A 256 -16.48 19.51 -13.78
N ASP A 257 -16.36 19.04 -12.54
CA ASP A 257 -16.40 19.82 -11.32
C ASP A 257 -15.29 19.38 -10.37
N ASP A 258 -15.07 20.18 -9.32
CA ASP A 258 -14.14 19.84 -8.26
C ASP A 258 -14.55 18.54 -7.56
N ILE A 259 -13.57 17.74 -7.15
CA ILE A 259 -13.81 16.43 -6.53
C ILE A 259 -13.52 16.52 -5.02
N PRO A 260 -14.54 16.56 -4.16
CA PRO A 260 -14.33 16.51 -2.71
C PRO A 260 -13.87 15.11 -2.29
N LEU A 261 -12.90 15.04 -1.39
CA LEU A 261 -12.43 13.80 -0.76
C LEU A 261 -13.04 13.70 0.64
N ALA A 262 -13.58 12.54 1.00
CA ALA A 262 -14.01 12.31 2.38
C ALA A 262 -12.81 12.29 3.34
N ALA A 263 -13.09 12.40 4.64
CA ALA A 263 -12.06 12.52 5.68
C ALA A 263 -11.05 11.35 5.70
N THR A 264 -11.41 10.18 5.17
CA THR A 264 -10.55 8.99 5.07
C THR A 264 -10.33 8.52 3.64
N GLU A 265 -10.56 9.38 2.64
CA GLU A 265 -10.36 9.04 1.23
C GLU A 265 -9.02 9.54 0.70
N LEU A 266 -8.39 8.75 -0.16
CA LEU A 266 -7.34 9.20 -1.06
C LEU A 266 -7.74 8.92 -2.51
N PRO A 267 -7.43 9.83 -3.45
CA PRO A 267 -7.80 9.66 -4.84
C PRO A 267 -6.86 8.67 -5.53
N ILE A 268 -7.43 7.83 -6.40
CA ILE A 268 -6.68 7.00 -7.34
C ILE A 268 -7.20 7.24 -8.75
N VAL A 269 -6.29 7.30 -9.71
CA VAL A 269 -6.65 7.49 -11.11
C VAL A 269 -7.37 6.22 -11.57
N GLY A 270 -8.64 6.39 -11.96
CA GLY A 270 -9.48 5.32 -12.50
C GLY A 270 -9.30 5.16 -13.99
N ASP A 271 -10.31 4.56 -14.64
CA ASP A 271 -10.28 4.33 -16.08
C ASP A 271 -10.18 5.64 -16.88
N LEU A 272 -9.29 5.66 -17.88
CA LEU A 272 -9.14 6.77 -18.82
C LEU A 272 -9.73 6.40 -20.18
N THR A 273 -10.64 7.24 -20.64
CA THR A 273 -11.21 7.18 -21.98
C THR A 273 -10.76 8.39 -22.80
N TRP A 274 -10.45 8.15 -24.08
CA TRP A 274 -9.82 9.12 -24.98
C TRP A 274 -10.64 9.28 -26.25
N THR A 275 -10.87 10.51 -26.70
CA THR A 275 -11.64 10.81 -27.93
C THR A 275 -11.07 11.98 -28.73
#